data_AF-A0A349MX15-F1
#
_entry.id   AF-A0A349MX15-F1
#
_cell.length_a   1.000
_cell.length_b   1.000
_cell.length_c   1.000
_cell.angle_alpha   90.00
_cell.angle_beta   90.00
_cell.angle_gamma   90.00
#
_symmetry.space_group_name_H-M   'P 1'
#
loop_
_entity.id
_entity.type
_entity.pdbx_description
1 polymer ?
#
loop_
_entity_poly.entity_id
_entity_poly.type
_entity_poly.pdbx_seq_one_letter_code
_entity_poly.pdbx_strand_id
1 'polypeptide(L)'
;MAAITAIIFGVIFFTALARQSGDFGQALWLQPSSLFFMSLTIGVFMVVINMWLGRASAHVSNWVSVIVLAIAVAVQFYLAFHFVGIGNTDPALMRLQALNLANGSHHWFSYFAWYPHDVNLTIFLAWLIQLFHVHSAVTTGYVLNIFNFIFIDFTLIMSWRLIRRYVASSSSAMFAILAASFAPFYWFALNFYVDSVAVICPLMLVVFLNPY
;
A
#
# COMPACT_ATOMS: atom_id res chain seq x y z
N MET A 1 16.69 -16.74 -13.56
CA MET A 1 16.11 -15.39 -13.82
C MET A 1 15.13 -15.40 -15.00
N ALA A 2 15.56 -15.70 -16.23
CA ALA A 2 14.69 -15.67 -17.41
C ALA A 2 13.48 -16.64 -17.33
N ALA A 3 13.70 -17.88 -16.85
CA ALA A 3 12.62 -18.87 -16.70
C ALA A 3 11.54 -18.46 -15.69
N ILE A 4 11.95 -17.90 -14.54
CA ILE A 4 11.02 -17.40 -13.51
C ILE A 4 10.22 -16.21 -14.04
N THR A 5 10.88 -15.32 -14.78
CA THR A 5 10.22 -14.17 -15.41
C THR A 5 9.18 -14.63 -16.44
N ALA A 6 9.52 -15.63 -17.28
CA ALA A 6 8.60 -16.21 -18.25
C ALA A 6 7.40 -16.92 -17.58
N ILE A 7 7.62 -17.61 -16.45
CA ILE A 7 6.54 -18.24 -15.67
C ILE A 7 5.61 -17.16 -15.10
N ILE A 8 6.14 -16.09 -14.52
CA ILE A 8 5.34 -14.97 -13.98
C ILE A 8 4.50 -14.33 -15.10
N PHE A 9 5.10 -14.04 -16.26
CA PHE A 9 4.36 -13.50 -17.40
C PHE A 9 3.31 -14.48 -17.95
N GLY A 10 3.63 -15.78 -17.98
CA GLY A 10 2.69 -16.82 -18.37
C GLY A 10 1.49 -16.85 -17.44
N VAL A 11 1.72 -16.85 -16.13
CA VAL A 11 0.65 -16.84 -15.11
C VAL A 11 -0.21 -15.58 -15.24
N ILE A 12 0.40 -14.39 -15.39
CA ILE A 12 -0.33 -13.14 -15.60
C ILE A 12 -1.17 -13.19 -16.88
N PHE A 13 -0.63 -13.72 -17.98
CA PHE A 13 -1.35 -13.85 -19.24
C PHE A 13 -2.53 -14.80 -19.15
N PHE A 14 -2.33 -16.00 -18.61
CA PHE A 14 -3.39 -17.00 -18.50
C PHE A 14 -4.47 -16.59 -17.49
N THR A 15 -4.10 -15.93 -16.38
CA THR A 15 -5.08 -15.38 -15.44
C THR A 15 -5.86 -14.21 -16.01
N ALA A 16 -5.24 -13.35 -16.83
CA ALA A 16 -5.93 -12.28 -17.55
C ALA A 16 -6.91 -12.83 -18.59
N LEU A 17 -6.55 -13.90 -19.32
CA LEU A 17 -7.43 -14.55 -20.30
C LEU A 17 -8.58 -15.34 -19.66
N ALA A 18 -8.35 -15.96 -18.50
CA ALA A 18 -9.32 -16.81 -17.83
C ALA A 18 -10.40 -16.03 -17.05
N ARG A 19 -10.23 -14.72 -16.85
CA ARG A 19 -11.17 -13.91 -16.07
C ARG A 19 -12.39 -13.51 -16.93
N GLN A 20 -13.56 -14.06 -16.61
CA GLN A 20 -14.83 -13.65 -17.22
C GLN A 20 -15.11 -12.17 -16.92
N SER A 21 -15.38 -11.38 -17.96
CA SER A 21 -15.68 -9.95 -17.90
C SER A 21 -17.12 -9.64 -17.44
N GLY A 22 -17.76 -10.56 -16.70
CA GLY A 22 -19.21 -10.57 -16.47
C GLY A 22 -19.71 -9.80 -15.24
N ASP A 23 -18.93 -9.72 -14.16
CA ASP A 23 -19.52 -9.44 -12.82
C ASP A 23 -19.34 -8.01 -12.29
N PHE A 24 -18.56 -7.15 -12.96
CA PHE A 24 -18.42 -5.75 -12.56
C PHE A 24 -18.73 -4.84 -13.74
N GLY A 25 -19.73 -3.97 -13.55
CA GLY A 25 -20.40 -3.18 -14.58
C GLY A 25 -19.48 -2.36 -15.49
N GLN A 26 -20.07 -1.93 -16.60
CA GLN A 26 -19.51 -1.31 -17.81
C GLN A 26 -18.64 -0.04 -17.66
N ALA A 27 -18.09 0.25 -16.49
CA ALA A 27 -17.18 1.36 -16.26
C ALA A 27 -15.71 0.90 -16.32
N LEU A 28 -15.02 1.24 -17.41
CA LEU A 28 -13.57 1.49 -17.46
C LEU A 28 -12.58 0.31 -17.33
N TRP A 29 -13.00 -0.94 -17.54
CA TRP A 29 -12.04 -2.06 -17.50
C TRP A 29 -11.33 -2.27 -18.85
N LEU A 30 -10.00 -2.21 -18.83
CA LEU A 30 -9.15 -2.48 -19.98
C LEU A 30 -9.36 -3.90 -20.51
N GLN A 31 -9.35 -4.09 -21.83
CA GLN A 31 -9.45 -5.41 -22.45
C GLN A 31 -8.33 -6.34 -21.94
N PRO A 32 -8.58 -7.67 -21.82
CA PRO A 32 -7.56 -8.61 -21.35
C PRO A 32 -6.23 -8.55 -22.12
N SER A 33 -6.29 -8.32 -23.43
CA SER A 33 -5.13 -8.09 -24.28
C SER A 33 -4.34 -6.84 -23.86
N SER A 34 -5.02 -5.73 -23.59
CA SER A 34 -4.42 -4.49 -23.09
C SER A 34 -3.75 -4.70 -21.73
N LEU A 35 -4.38 -5.44 -20.82
CA LEU A 35 -3.79 -5.80 -19.52
C LEU A 35 -2.52 -6.64 -19.69
N PHE A 36 -2.52 -7.60 -20.61
CA PHE A 36 -1.33 -8.38 -20.93
C PHE A 36 -0.19 -7.51 -21.47
N PHE A 37 -0.46 -6.68 -22.49
CA PHE A 37 0.57 -5.82 -23.07
C PHE A 37 1.09 -4.81 -22.05
N MET A 38 0.23 -4.20 -21.22
CA MET A 38 0.68 -3.31 -20.14
C MET A 38 1.56 -4.05 -19.13
N SER A 39 1.15 -5.24 -18.70
CA SER A 39 1.93 -6.05 -17.77
C SER A 39 3.29 -6.43 -18.37
N LEU A 40 3.31 -6.83 -19.64
CA LEU A 40 4.54 -7.15 -20.38
C LEU A 40 5.45 -5.93 -20.51
N THR A 41 4.91 -4.75 -20.85
CA THR A 41 5.67 -3.51 -20.96
C THR A 41 6.29 -3.11 -19.62
N ILE A 42 5.50 -3.10 -18.54
CA ILE A 42 6.01 -2.84 -17.18
C ILE A 42 7.08 -3.87 -16.83
N GLY A 43 6.83 -5.14 -17.15
CA GLY A 43 7.75 -6.24 -16.98
C GLY A 43 9.11 -6.06 -17.61
N VAL A 44 9.12 -5.80 -18.92
CA VAL A 44 10.35 -5.54 -19.69
C VAL A 44 11.07 -4.32 -19.12
N PHE A 45 10.35 -3.26 -18.78
CA PHE A 45 10.93 -2.06 -18.17
C PHE A 45 11.61 -2.37 -16.83
N MET A 46 10.98 -3.18 -15.98
CA MET A 46 11.56 -3.63 -14.70
C MET A 46 12.82 -4.47 -14.89
N VAL A 47 12.87 -5.35 -15.90
CA VAL A 47 14.06 -6.12 -16.23
C VAL A 47 15.20 -5.22 -16.70
N VAL A 48 14.91 -4.26 -17.58
CA VAL A 48 15.90 -3.31 -18.10
C VAL A 48 16.48 -2.45 -16.97
N ILE A 49 15.63 -1.93 -16.08
CA ILE A 49 16.07 -1.20 -14.88
C ILE A 49 16.98 -2.07 -14.02
N ASN A 50 16.59 -3.31 -13.74
CA ASN A 50 17.39 -4.20 -12.91
C ASN A 50 18.76 -4.52 -13.55
N MET A 51 18.81 -4.72 -14.88
CA MET A 51 20.06 -4.90 -15.61
C MET A 51 20.95 -3.66 -15.55
N TRP A 52 20.37 -2.47 -15.69
CA TRP A 52 21.08 -1.20 -15.57
C TRP A 52 21.63 -0.99 -14.15
N LEU A 53 20.80 -1.17 -13.12
CA LEU A 53 21.20 -1.10 -11.71
C LEU A 53 22.29 -2.13 -11.36
N GLY A 54 22.26 -3.32 -11.98
CA GLY A 54 23.28 -4.35 -11.80
C GLY A 54 24.65 -3.97 -12.35
N ARG A 55 24.72 -3.02 -13.29
CA ARG A 55 25.97 -2.46 -13.84
C ARG A 55 26.36 -1.13 -13.19
N ALA A 56 25.42 -0.47 -12.52
CA ALA A 56 25.66 0.80 -11.84
C ALA A 56 26.53 0.61 -10.60
N SER A 57 27.28 1.65 -10.23
CA SER A 57 28.03 1.62 -8.97
C SER A 57 27.09 1.60 -7.78
N ALA A 58 27.56 1.07 -6.64
CA ALA A 58 26.74 1.02 -5.43
C ALA A 58 26.27 2.40 -4.96
N HIS A 59 27.07 3.44 -5.20
CA HIS A 59 26.71 4.81 -4.90
C HIS A 59 25.49 5.27 -5.70
N VAL A 60 25.46 5.00 -7.01
CA VAL A 60 24.33 5.36 -7.88
C VAL A 60 23.07 4.60 -7.48
N SER A 61 23.15 3.28 -7.29
CA SER A 61 22.00 2.47 -6.87
C SER A 61 21.43 2.95 -5.52
N ASN A 62 22.31 3.31 -4.58
CA ASN A 62 21.88 3.85 -3.29
C ASN A 62 21.15 5.19 -3.44
N TRP A 63 21.64 6.11 -4.28
CA TRP A 63 20.97 7.37 -4.56
C TRP A 63 19.62 7.19 -5.25
N VAL A 64 19.54 6.32 -6.25
CA VAL A 64 18.28 6.00 -6.93
C VAL A 64 17.24 5.57 -5.90
N SER A 65 17.60 4.66 -5.00
CA SER A 65 16.66 4.17 -3.99
C SER A 65 16.21 5.24 -3.00
N VAL A 66 17.10 6.16 -2.59
CA VAL A 66 16.75 7.29 -1.71
C VAL A 66 15.80 8.26 -2.43
N ILE A 67 16.11 8.62 -3.68
CA ILE A 67 15.30 9.55 -4.46
C ILE A 67 13.91 8.96 -4.70
N VAL A 68 13.82 7.68 -5.08
CA VAL A 68 12.54 7.00 -5.30
C VAL A 68 11.68 6.98 -4.04
N LEU A 69 12.25 6.61 -2.89
CA LEU A 69 11.51 6.62 -1.63
C LEU A 69 11.10 8.04 -1.23
N ALA A 70 11.97 9.04 -1.41
CA ALA A 70 11.64 10.43 -1.11
C ALA A 70 10.49 10.95 -1.98
N ILE A 71 10.49 10.62 -3.27
CA ILE A 71 9.37 10.95 -4.18
C ILE A 71 8.10 10.22 -3.72
N ALA A 72 8.19 8.93 -3.37
CA ALA A 72 7.04 8.17 -2.89
C ALA A 72 6.41 8.82 -1.65
N VAL A 73 7.23 9.17 -0.65
CA VAL A 73 6.78 9.87 0.57
C VAL A 73 6.16 11.22 0.22
N ALA A 74 6.78 12.01 -0.65
CA ALA A 74 6.26 13.33 -1.04
C ALA A 74 4.89 13.23 -1.73
N VAL A 75 4.72 12.27 -2.65
CA VAL A 75 3.45 12.02 -3.33
C VAL A 75 2.40 11.54 -2.32
N GLN A 76 2.75 10.61 -1.45
CA GLN A 76 1.87 10.09 -0.41
C GLN A 76 1.41 11.18 0.55
N PHE A 77 2.33 12.02 1.00
CA PHE A 77 2.02 13.19 1.82
C PHE A 77 1.08 14.16 1.08
N TYR A 78 1.34 14.47 -0.20
CA TYR A 78 0.43 15.28 -1.01
C TYR A 78 -0.98 14.67 -1.05
N LEU A 79 -1.11 13.37 -1.31
CA LEU A 79 -2.39 12.68 -1.36
C LEU A 79 -3.13 12.72 -0.02
N ALA A 80 -2.39 12.63 1.10
CA ALA A 80 -2.95 12.65 2.45
C ALA A 80 -3.79 13.89 2.76
N PHE A 81 -3.47 15.04 2.19
CA PHE A 81 -4.19 16.31 2.42
C PHE A 81 -5.21 16.65 1.34
N HIS A 82 -5.13 16.04 0.16
CA HIS A 82 -5.99 16.38 -0.97
C HIS A 82 -7.13 15.38 -1.18
N PHE A 83 -7.06 14.20 -0.57
CA PHE A 83 -8.07 13.16 -0.72
C PHE A 83 -8.52 12.62 0.64
N VAL A 84 -9.83 12.66 0.87
CA VAL A 84 -10.47 11.90 1.95
C VAL A 84 -11.01 10.61 1.33
N GLY A 85 -10.44 9.47 1.72
CA GLY A 85 -10.87 8.19 1.16
C GLY A 85 -12.26 7.84 1.67
N ILE A 86 -13.26 7.91 0.79
CA ILE A 86 -14.62 7.42 1.03
C ILE A 86 -15.02 6.42 -0.08
N GLY A 87 -14.06 6.00 -0.92
CA GLY A 87 -14.36 5.23 -2.14
C GLY A 87 -14.94 3.83 -1.90
N ASN A 88 -14.61 3.21 -0.75
CA ASN A 88 -15.06 1.86 -0.42
C ASN A 88 -15.93 1.85 0.85
N THR A 89 -16.98 1.04 0.83
CA THR A 89 -17.97 0.91 1.92
C THR A 89 -17.32 0.52 3.25
N ASP A 90 -16.42 -0.46 3.23
CA ASP A 90 -15.84 -1.04 4.46
C ASP A 90 -14.98 -0.02 5.24
N PRO A 91 -13.96 0.63 4.63
CA PRO A 91 -13.24 1.71 5.30
C PRO A 91 -14.14 2.88 5.74
N ALA A 92 -15.20 3.20 4.98
CA ALA A 92 -16.11 4.29 5.34
C ALA A 92 -16.91 3.96 6.61
N LEU A 93 -17.45 2.74 6.70
CA LEU A 93 -18.20 2.27 7.87
C LEU A 93 -17.31 2.21 9.12
N MET A 94 -16.07 1.75 8.98
CA MET A 94 -15.10 1.77 10.08
C MET A 94 -14.79 3.18 10.57
N ARG A 95 -14.55 4.13 9.66
CA ARG A 95 -14.29 5.53 10.04
C ARG A 95 -15.47 6.17 10.75
N LEU A 96 -16.68 5.94 10.24
CA LEU A 96 -17.91 6.46 10.85
C LEU A 96 -18.16 5.85 12.23
N GLN A 97 -17.98 4.54 12.37
CA GLN A 97 -18.10 3.88 13.67
C GLN A 97 -17.03 4.37 14.65
N ALA A 98 -15.78 4.53 14.21
CA ALA A 98 -14.70 5.06 15.04
C ALA A 98 -15.02 6.49 15.54
N LEU A 99 -15.57 7.35 14.68
CA LEU A 99 -16.02 8.69 15.07
C LEU A 99 -17.19 8.64 16.06
N ASN A 100 -18.15 7.74 15.85
CA ASN A 100 -19.28 7.55 16.77
C ASN A 100 -18.80 7.11 18.16
N LEU A 101 -17.89 6.13 18.22
CA LEU A 101 -17.26 5.68 19.46
C LEU A 101 -16.48 6.83 20.13
N ALA A 102 -15.72 7.60 19.35
CA ALA A 102 -14.95 8.73 19.84
C ALA A 102 -15.84 9.80 20.48
N ASN A 103 -17.05 10.01 19.93
CA ASN A 103 -18.07 10.92 20.44
C ASN A 103 -18.94 10.31 21.57
N GLY A 104 -18.60 9.13 22.08
CA GLY A 104 -19.25 8.51 23.24
C GLY A 104 -20.43 7.60 22.90
N SER A 105 -20.68 7.28 21.63
CA SER A 105 -21.66 6.24 21.28
C SER A 105 -21.15 4.87 21.71
N HIS A 106 -22.04 4.04 22.22
CA HIS A 106 -21.77 2.63 22.52
C HIS A 106 -22.51 1.68 21.56
N HIS A 107 -23.18 2.22 20.55
CA HIS A 107 -23.89 1.43 19.54
C HIS A 107 -22.96 1.09 18.38
N TRP A 108 -22.95 -0.20 18.03
CA TRP A 108 -22.23 -0.73 16.89
C TRP A 108 -23.15 -0.88 15.68
N PHE A 109 -22.66 -0.51 14.50
CA PHE A 109 -23.35 -0.82 13.25
C PHE A 109 -23.47 -2.35 13.05
N SER A 110 -24.55 -2.78 12.41
CA SER A 110 -24.80 -4.19 12.09
C SER A 110 -23.68 -4.83 11.27
N TYR A 111 -22.97 -4.02 10.47
CA TYR A 111 -21.75 -4.40 9.75
C TYR A 111 -20.76 -5.20 10.61
N PHE A 112 -20.50 -4.76 11.85
CA PHE A 112 -19.52 -5.40 12.74
C PHE A 112 -19.96 -6.75 13.30
N ALA A 113 -21.24 -7.09 13.20
CA ALA A 113 -21.71 -8.44 13.51
C ALA A 113 -21.28 -9.45 12.42
N TRP A 114 -21.17 -8.99 11.17
CA TRP A 114 -20.72 -9.80 10.04
C TRP A 114 -19.20 -9.81 9.88
N TYR A 115 -18.55 -8.69 10.23
CA TYR A 115 -17.10 -8.50 10.10
C TYR A 115 -16.45 -8.19 11.46
N PRO A 116 -16.41 -9.16 12.40
CA PRO A 116 -15.91 -8.92 13.76
C PRO A 116 -14.40 -8.64 13.82
N HIS A 117 -13.64 -8.97 12.77
CA HIS A 117 -12.20 -8.70 12.70
C HIS A 117 -11.88 -7.19 12.60
N ASP A 118 -12.84 -6.37 12.19
CA ASP A 118 -12.67 -4.92 12.07
C ASP A 118 -12.86 -4.18 13.39
N VAL A 119 -13.43 -4.85 14.40
CA VAL A 119 -13.77 -4.24 15.70
C VAL A 119 -12.54 -3.67 16.38
N ASN A 120 -11.46 -4.45 16.49
CA ASN A 120 -10.25 -4.04 17.19
C ASN A 120 -9.58 -2.84 16.53
N LEU A 121 -9.50 -2.85 15.19
CA LEU A 121 -8.95 -1.72 14.45
C LEU A 121 -9.86 -0.49 14.61
N THR A 122 -11.17 -0.65 14.54
CA THR A 122 -12.14 0.46 14.73
C THR A 122 -12.02 1.11 16.11
N ILE A 123 -11.83 0.32 17.17
CA ILE A 123 -11.59 0.84 18.52
C ILE A 123 -10.27 1.62 18.57
N PHE A 124 -9.21 1.09 17.97
CA PHE A 124 -7.93 1.80 17.88
C PHE A 124 -8.05 3.14 17.13
N LEU A 125 -8.80 3.16 16.02
CA LEU A 125 -9.08 4.39 15.28
C LEU A 125 -9.88 5.38 16.13
N ALA A 126 -10.85 4.93 16.93
CA ALA A 126 -11.61 5.78 17.84
C ALA A 126 -10.70 6.44 18.89
N TRP A 127 -9.75 5.68 19.44
CA TRP A 127 -8.75 6.22 20.37
C TRP A 127 -7.85 7.27 19.72
N LEU A 128 -7.40 7.04 18.48
CA LEU A 128 -6.65 8.05 17.72
C LEU A 128 -7.48 9.33 17.50
N ILE A 129 -8.77 9.20 17.14
CA ILE A 129 -9.67 10.34 16.96
C ILE A 129 -9.82 11.15 18.25
N GLN A 130 -9.98 10.47 19.39
CA GLN A 130 -10.04 11.11 20.71
C GLN A 130 -8.73 11.82 21.07
N LEU A 131 -7.58 11.17 20.84
CA LEU A 131 -6.26 11.74 21.10
C LEU A 131 -6.04 13.06 20.35
N PHE A 132 -6.45 13.12 19.09
CA PHE A 132 -6.34 14.32 18.25
C PHE A 132 -7.53 15.28 18.35
N HIS A 133 -8.50 15.01 19.24
CA HIS A 133 -9.69 15.84 19.46
C HIS A 133 -10.45 16.19 18.17
N VAL A 134 -10.66 15.19 17.31
CA VAL A 134 -11.29 15.40 16.00
C VAL A 134 -12.78 15.07 16.05
N HIS A 135 -13.62 16.03 15.66
CA HIS A 135 -15.09 15.89 15.78
C HIS A 135 -15.85 15.82 14.45
N SER A 136 -15.20 16.13 13.31
CA SER A 136 -15.84 16.10 11.99
C SER A 136 -15.37 14.91 11.16
N ALA A 137 -16.27 14.27 10.41
CA ALA A 137 -15.93 13.15 9.53
C ALA A 137 -14.81 13.46 8.51
N VAL A 138 -14.79 14.68 7.96
CA VAL A 138 -13.76 15.11 7.00
C VAL A 138 -12.38 15.18 7.66
N THR A 139 -12.25 15.89 8.78
CA THR A 139 -10.99 15.99 9.53
C THR A 139 -10.53 14.63 10.05
N THR A 140 -11.45 13.77 10.49
CA THR A 140 -11.15 12.38 10.87
C THR A 140 -10.52 11.64 9.70
N GLY A 141 -11.08 11.78 8.51
CA GLY A 141 -10.52 11.20 7.29
C GLY A 141 -9.07 11.61 7.04
N TYR A 142 -8.76 12.91 7.13
CA TYR A 142 -7.38 13.40 6.96
C TYR A 142 -6.44 12.88 8.04
N VAL A 143 -6.82 12.93 9.31
CA VAL A 143 -5.96 12.45 10.41
C VAL A 143 -5.65 10.97 10.27
N LEU A 144 -6.65 10.16 9.97
CA LEU A 144 -6.47 8.72 9.79
C LEU A 144 -5.64 8.40 8.55
N ASN A 145 -5.81 9.15 7.45
CA ASN A 145 -4.96 9.02 6.27
C ASN A 145 -3.51 9.35 6.59
N ILE A 146 -3.24 10.51 7.21
CA ILE A 146 -1.88 10.94 7.59
C ILE A 146 -1.22 9.88 8.47
N PHE A 147 -1.94 9.34 9.46
CA PHE A 147 -1.42 8.29 10.32
C PHE A 147 -1.05 7.04 9.52
N ASN A 148 -1.94 6.57 8.64
CA ASN A 148 -1.69 5.38 7.83
C ASN A 148 -0.54 5.58 6.83
N PHE A 149 -0.42 6.78 6.24
CA PHE A 149 0.70 7.16 5.38
C PHE A 149 2.03 7.11 6.15
N ILE A 150 2.11 7.74 7.32
CA ILE A 150 3.30 7.68 8.18
C ILE A 150 3.65 6.23 8.51
N PHE A 151 2.65 5.42 8.82
CA PHE A 151 2.83 4.02 9.19
C PHE A 151 3.38 3.16 8.05
N ILE A 152 2.81 3.33 6.85
CA ILE A 152 3.25 2.64 5.63
C ILE A 152 4.66 3.10 5.22
N ASP A 153 4.88 4.41 5.12
CA ASP A 153 6.15 4.99 4.70
C ASP A 153 7.29 4.64 5.64
N PHE A 154 7.05 4.74 6.95
CA PHE A 154 8.02 4.32 7.96
C PHE A 154 8.41 2.86 7.77
N THR A 155 7.43 1.99 7.58
CA THR A 155 7.67 0.56 7.37
C THR A 155 8.47 0.31 6.10
N LEU A 156 8.10 0.93 4.97
CA LEU A 156 8.81 0.77 3.70
C LEU A 156 10.27 1.24 3.80
N ILE A 157 10.51 2.38 4.44
CA ILE A 157 11.86 2.91 4.68
C ILE A 157 12.65 1.93 5.54
N MET A 158 12.08 1.43 6.64
CA MET A 158 12.78 0.51 7.52
C MET A 158 13.05 -0.84 6.84
N SER A 159 12.10 -1.37 6.06
CA SER A 159 12.32 -2.58 5.25
C SER A 159 13.41 -2.38 4.22
N TRP A 160 13.45 -1.23 3.54
CA TRP A 160 14.52 -0.90 2.61
C TRP A 160 15.89 -0.83 3.30
N ARG A 161 15.97 -0.23 4.50
CA ARG A 161 17.20 -0.21 5.30
C ARG A 161 17.66 -1.61 5.67
N LEU A 162 16.73 -2.47 6.08
CA LEU A 162 17.00 -3.87 6.39
C LEU A 162 17.52 -4.60 5.14
N ILE A 163 16.81 -4.52 4.01
CA ILE A 163 17.18 -5.18 2.76
C ILE A 163 18.57 -4.73 2.31
N ARG A 164 18.86 -3.43 2.33
CA ARG A 164 20.17 -2.88 1.95
C ARG A 164 21.34 -3.49 2.72
N ARG A 165 21.10 -4.00 3.93
CA ARG A 165 22.13 -4.63 4.74
C ARG A 165 22.50 -6.04 4.25
N TYR A 166 21.53 -6.79 3.75
CA TYR A 166 21.72 -8.22 3.43
C TYR A 166 21.88 -8.51 1.94
N VAL A 167 21.49 -7.58 1.07
CA VAL A 167 21.58 -7.76 -0.39
C VAL A 167 22.34 -6.63 -1.06
N ALA A 168 22.72 -6.85 -2.33
CA ALA A 168 23.40 -5.85 -3.13
C ALA A 168 22.58 -4.54 -3.23
N SER A 169 23.29 -3.42 -3.36
CA SER A 169 22.68 -2.09 -3.51
C SER A 169 21.73 -1.99 -4.71
N SER A 170 22.00 -2.71 -5.79
CA SER A 170 21.10 -2.84 -6.95
C SER A 170 19.76 -3.49 -6.58
N SER A 171 19.78 -4.55 -5.76
CA SER A 171 18.58 -5.23 -5.27
C SER A 171 17.79 -4.37 -4.27
N SER A 172 18.48 -3.64 -3.40
CA SER A 172 17.86 -2.65 -2.51
C SER A 172 17.18 -1.52 -3.31
N ALA A 173 17.80 -1.07 -4.40
CA ALA A 173 17.19 -0.08 -5.28
C ALA A 173 15.99 -0.62 -6.04
N MET A 174 16.06 -1.88 -6.50
CA MET A 174 14.92 -2.54 -7.11
C MET A 174 13.76 -2.69 -6.14
N PHE A 175 14.02 -3.01 -4.87
CA PHE A 175 12.98 -3.02 -3.83
C PHE A 175 12.30 -1.65 -3.70
N ALA A 176 13.06 -0.55 -3.60
CA ALA A 176 12.49 0.79 -3.51
C ALA A 176 11.62 1.14 -4.72
N ILE A 177 12.07 0.80 -5.93
CA ILE A 177 11.31 1.02 -7.19
C ILE A 177 10.03 0.20 -7.19
N LEU A 178 10.11 -1.09 -6.85
CA LEU A 178 8.93 -1.95 -6.80
C LEU A 178 7.94 -1.49 -5.73
N ALA A 179 8.42 -1.13 -4.54
CA ALA A 179 7.59 -0.60 -3.47
C ALA A 179 6.88 0.70 -3.89
N ALA A 180 7.60 1.65 -4.48
CA ALA A 180 7.01 2.91 -4.96
C ALA A 180 6.07 2.73 -6.17
N SER A 181 6.32 1.71 -7.01
CA SER A 181 5.49 1.41 -8.18
C SER A 181 4.25 0.57 -7.83
N PHE A 182 4.24 -0.07 -6.66
CA PHE A 182 3.09 -0.84 -6.22
C PHE A 182 2.01 0.13 -5.75
N ALA A 183 1.04 0.34 -6.65
CA ALA A 183 -0.18 1.09 -6.40
C ALA A 183 -0.94 0.76 -5.10
N PRO A 184 -0.88 -0.47 -4.52
CA PRO A 184 -1.59 -0.76 -3.28
C PRO A 184 -1.18 0.12 -2.11
N PHE A 185 0.06 0.60 -2.01
CA PHE A 185 0.49 1.31 -0.79
C PHE A 185 -0.19 2.66 -0.60
N TYR A 186 -0.27 3.51 -1.64
CA TYR A 186 -1.02 4.77 -1.50
C TYR A 186 -2.53 4.53 -1.43
N TRP A 187 -3.05 3.47 -2.08
CA TRP A 187 -4.47 3.13 -2.03
C TRP A 187 -4.90 2.62 -0.64
N PHE A 188 -4.07 1.78 -0.02
CA PHE A 188 -4.23 1.32 1.36
C PHE A 188 -4.15 2.51 2.32
N ALA A 189 -3.22 3.43 2.10
CA ALA A 189 -3.11 4.63 2.92
C ALA A 189 -4.40 5.49 2.89
N LEU A 190 -4.99 5.67 1.71
CA LEU A 190 -6.27 6.37 1.54
C LEU A 190 -7.48 5.57 2.04
N ASN A 191 -7.38 4.26 2.19
CA ASN A 191 -8.44 3.38 2.67
C ASN A 191 -7.96 2.63 3.91
N PHE A 192 -7.76 3.37 5.02
CA PHE A 192 -7.28 2.78 6.26
C PHE A 192 -8.24 1.70 6.75
N TYR A 193 -7.83 0.45 6.53
CA TYR A 193 -8.60 -0.77 6.72
C TYR A 193 -7.68 -1.88 7.23
N VAL A 194 -8.26 -3.01 7.63
CA VAL A 194 -7.51 -4.14 8.20
C VAL A 194 -6.42 -4.66 7.26
N ASP A 195 -6.61 -4.59 5.94
CA ASP A 195 -5.61 -5.00 4.94
C ASP A 195 -4.31 -4.21 5.06
N SER A 196 -4.40 -2.90 5.35
CA SER A 196 -3.22 -2.05 5.53
C SER A 196 -2.39 -2.56 6.71
N VAL A 197 -3.05 -2.86 7.83
CA VAL A 197 -2.40 -3.36 9.04
C VAL A 197 -1.86 -4.78 8.84
N ALA A 198 -2.61 -5.63 8.14
CA ALA A 198 -2.23 -7.02 7.88
C ALA A 198 -0.97 -7.15 7.02
N VAL A 199 -0.72 -6.20 6.11
CA VAL A 199 0.53 -6.16 5.32
C VAL A 199 1.66 -5.52 6.10
N ILE A 200 1.39 -4.40 6.78
CA ILE A 200 2.42 -3.56 7.39
C ILE A 200 2.94 -4.12 8.71
N CYS A 201 2.07 -4.63 9.60
CA CYS A 201 2.49 -5.10 10.92
C CYS A 201 3.45 -6.30 10.87
N PRO A 202 3.23 -7.36 10.05
CA PRO A 202 4.21 -8.44 9.94
C PRO A 202 5.55 -7.96 9.40
N LEU A 203 5.53 -7.03 8.43
CA LEU A 203 6.74 -6.47 7.86
C LEU A 203 7.53 -5.65 8.90
N MET A 204 6.84 -4.83 9.69
CA MET A 204 7.45 -4.14 10.82
C MET A 204 8.00 -5.10 11.87
N LEU A 205 7.29 -6.19 12.17
CA LEU A 205 7.76 -7.20 13.12
C LEU A 205 9.09 -7.79 12.65
N VAL A 206 9.22 -8.12 11.36
CA VAL A 206 10.49 -8.59 10.78
C VAL A 206 11.59 -7.55 10.95
N VAL A 207 11.31 -6.26 10.70
CA VAL A 207 12.27 -5.18 10.93
C VAL A 207 12.70 -5.13 12.40
N PHE A 208 11.75 -5.10 13.34
CA PHE A 208 12.05 -4.92 14.76
C PHE A 208 12.72 -6.14 15.40
N LEU A 209 12.46 -7.36 14.88
CA LEU A 209 13.13 -8.59 15.31
C LEU A 209 14.54 -8.73 14.73
N ASN A 210 14.91 -7.90 13.77
CA ASN A 210 16.28 -7.81 13.25
C ASN A 210 16.88 -6.43 13.59
N PRO A 211 16.98 -6.08 14.88
CA PRO A 211 17.64 -4.84 15.26
C PRO A 211 19.14 -5.01 14.93
N TYR A 212 19.70 -3.98 14.31
CA TYR A 212 21.11 -3.88 13.89
C TYR A 212 21.45 -4.76 12.74
#